data_AF-A0AAN9BAL1-F1
#
_entry.id   AF-A0AAN9BAL1-F1
#
_cell.length_a   1.000
_cell.length_b   1.000
_cell.length_c   1.000
_cell.angle_alpha   90.00
_cell.angle_beta   90.00
_cell.angle_gamma   90.00
#
_symmetry.space_group_name_H-M   'P 1'
#
loop_
_entity.id
_entity.type
_entity.pdbx_description
1 polymer ?
#
loop_
_entity_poly.entity_id
_entity_poly.type
_entity_poly.pdbx_seq_one_letter_code
_entity_poly.pdbx_strand_id
1 'polypeptide(L)'
;MFLFLLASAQGQRCSCKGGCDIKGATFPGSDGRRVNVAYGKEASMSSVFTRHGQPGPACAAVNGRTGTVWPWRLAREHDVNCVHTNERDYDAWWQVDLGHNYTVTDITIYRRKDSARRMSGMSVFVDGQLCHVFPHVTADPRGVLDSLPEKIDVDCTPPIRGRIVRFQKHGHDRTYQGGNYLINMCEVQVWACKPGLYGAQCDQACSGHCQDNTCDTYNGTCPHGCEPGWTSPLCNQTCKPGIYGEDCKQACSGHCQDNDTCDTYNGTCPRGCEPGWTSPVCNQTESDDLAFAGQMVGIGLGASFGIAAFILIIIGLCGRKSKHQKSSQTKASPSASLDQSLHRDDSFENGLDISAVETVENAKNEDPVYVNIASTKRNAGYTNHVYAM
;
A
#
# COMPACT_ATOMS: atom_id res chain seq x y z
N MET A 1 35.19 7.65 -31.05
CA MET A 1 34.82 6.86 -29.86
C MET A 1 34.34 7.83 -28.79
N PHE A 2 33.05 8.19 -28.83
CA PHE A 2 32.42 9.07 -27.84
C PHE A 2 31.92 8.18 -26.70
N LEU A 3 32.60 8.25 -25.55
CA LEU A 3 32.12 7.63 -24.33
C LEU A 3 31.08 8.57 -23.70
N PHE A 4 29.80 8.23 -23.85
CA PHE A 4 28.74 8.84 -23.03
C PHE A 4 28.92 8.37 -21.60
N LEU A 5 29.42 9.25 -20.72
CA LEU A 5 29.26 9.10 -19.28
C LEU A 5 27.79 9.36 -18.95
N LEU A 6 27.00 8.28 -18.83
CA LEU A 6 25.72 8.30 -18.14
C LEU A 6 26.00 8.63 -16.67
N ALA A 7 25.91 9.91 -16.31
CA ALA A 7 25.78 10.30 -14.92
C ALA A 7 24.44 9.76 -14.42
N SER A 8 24.50 8.66 -13.67
CA SER A 8 23.39 8.21 -12.84
C SER A 8 22.97 9.38 -11.94
N ALA A 9 21.75 9.88 -12.11
CA ALA A 9 21.11 10.73 -11.12
C ALA A 9 20.96 9.88 -9.85
N GLN A 10 21.85 10.08 -8.88
CA GLN A 10 21.83 9.35 -7.63
C GLN A 10 20.69 9.90 -6.78
N GLY A 11 19.52 9.24 -6.86
CA GLY A 11 18.41 9.51 -5.96
C GLY A 11 18.83 9.29 -4.51
N GLN A 12 18.37 10.16 -3.61
CA GLN A 12 18.66 10.05 -2.18
C GLN A 12 17.57 9.22 -1.49
N ARG A 13 17.97 8.34 -0.57
CA ARG A 13 17.07 7.58 0.32
C ARG A 13 17.50 7.81 1.76
N CYS A 14 16.57 8.19 2.64
CA CYS A 14 16.84 8.31 4.07
C CYS A 14 15.58 8.06 4.89
N SER A 15 15.77 7.65 6.14
CA SER A 15 14.72 7.61 7.16
C SER A 15 15.19 8.46 8.33
N CYS A 16 14.26 9.18 8.94
CA CYS A 16 14.48 9.70 10.29
C CYS A 16 14.29 8.55 11.28
N LYS A 17 15.27 7.62 11.39
CA LYS A 17 15.24 6.54 12.37
C LYS A 17 15.25 7.14 13.79
N GLY A 18 14.07 7.39 14.35
CA GLY A 18 13.85 8.13 15.59
C GLY A 18 13.96 9.64 15.38
N GLY A 19 12.84 10.29 15.05
CA GLY A 19 12.74 11.74 14.80
C GLY A 19 13.70 12.57 15.65
N CYS A 20 14.41 13.50 15.03
CA CYS A 20 15.30 14.41 15.75
C CYS A 20 14.46 15.38 16.61
N ASP A 21 14.21 15.03 17.87
CA ASP A 21 13.71 15.97 18.87
C ASP A 21 14.84 16.93 19.27
N ILE A 22 14.65 18.23 19.02
CA ILE A 22 15.36 19.25 19.79
C ILE A 22 14.51 20.53 19.84
N LYS A 23 13.76 20.65 20.95
CA LYS A 23 13.08 21.86 21.49
C LYS A 23 11.56 21.92 21.37
N GLY A 24 10.86 20.91 21.88
CA GLY A 24 9.54 21.12 22.50
C GLY A 24 8.41 21.55 21.55
N ALA A 25 8.50 21.22 20.26
CA ALA A 25 7.36 21.32 19.37
C ALA A 25 6.35 20.23 19.75
N THR A 26 5.32 20.62 20.49
CA THR A 26 4.14 19.80 20.81
C THR A 26 3.31 19.58 19.55
N PHE A 27 3.74 18.67 18.68
CA PHE A 27 2.82 17.99 17.79
C PHE A 27 2.93 16.50 18.13
N PRO A 28 1.94 15.89 18.79
CA PRO A 28 1.86 14.45 18.76
C PRO A 28 1.76 14.08 17.28
N GLY A 29 2.33 12.98 16.81
CA GLY A 29 2.04 12.45 15.47
C GLY A 29 0.57 12.01 15.32
N SER A 30 -0.38 12.73 15.93
CA SER A 30 -1.78 12.47 16.13
C SER A 30 -2.53 13.77 16.41
N ASP A 31 -3.73 13.89 15.86
CA ASP A 31 -4.67 15.00 16.10
C ASP A 31 -5.83 14.62 17.04
N GLY A 32 -5.63 13.59 17.87
CA GLY A 32 -6.66 13.04 18.75
C GLY A 32 -7.15 11.67 18.29
N ARG A 33 -7.69 11.55 17.08
CA ARG A 33 -8.21 10.27 16.54
C ARG A 33 -7.44 9.74 15.33
N ARG A 34 -6.72 10.61 14.61
CA ARG A 34 -5.83 10.22 13.51
C ARG A 34 -4.38 10.17 13.98
N VAL A 35 -3.55 9.53 13.18
CA VAL A 35 -2.10 9.49 13.29
C VAL A 35 -1.46 9.84 11.94
N ASN A 36 -0.35 10.57 11.97
CA ASN A 36 0.46 10.80 10.77
C ASN A 36 1.33 9.57 10.51
N VAL A 37 0.90 8.71 9.59
CA VAL A 37 1.58 7.45 9.27
C VAL A 37 2.84 7.64 8.42
N ALA A 38 3.07 8.84 7.88
CA ALA A 38 4.31 9.19 7.17
C ALA A 38 5.43 9.62 8.12
N TYR A 39 5.12 10.00 9.36
CA TYR A 39 6.10 10.52 10.32
C TYR A 39 7.27 9.54 10.55
N GLY A 40 8.51 10.02 10.36
CA GLY A 40 9.74 9.28 10.56
C GLY A 40 10.02 8.18 9.52
N LYS A 41 9.15 8.02 8.53
CA LYS A 41 9.23 6.96 7.54
C LYS A 41 10.38 7.16 6.57
N GLU A 42 10.65 6.12 5.81
CA GLU A 42 11.67 6.15 4.79
C GLU A 42 11.17 6.94 3.58
N ALA A 43 11.91 7.99 3.22
CA ALA A 43 11.61 8.83 2.08
C ALA A 43 12.76 8.80 1.07
N SER A 44 12.42 9.01 -0.19
CA SER A 44 13.38 9.14 -1.28
C SER A 44 12.98 10.22 -2.26
N MET A 45 13.96 10.75 -2.99
CA MET A 45 13.71 11.70 -4.08
C MET A 45 14.63 11.44 -5.27
N SER A 46 14.17 11.88 -6.44
CA SER A 46 14.85 11.70 -7.73
C SER A 46 16.26 12.28 -7.77
N SER A 47 16.45 13.44 -7.16
CA SER A 47 17.72 14.16 -7.14
C SER A 47 17.75 15.16 -5.99
N VAL A 48 18.94 15.65 -5.63
CA VAL A 48 19.11 16.62 -4.54
C VAL A 48 19.75 17.89 -5.08
N PHE A 49 19.29 19.05 -4.61
CA PHE A 49 19.88 20.35 -4.92
C PHE A 49 21.22 20.57 -4.21
N THR A 50 22.28 20.96 -4.91
CA THR A 50 23.65 21.00 -4.33
C THR A 50 24.32 22.38 -4.30
N ARG A 51 23.64 23.46 -4.71
CA ARG A 51 24.22 24.82 -4.70
C ARG A 51 23.71 25.62 -3.47
N HIS A 52 24.58 26.41 -2.83
CA HIS A 52 24.22 27.38 -1.78
C HIS A 52 23.62 26.84 -0.46
N GLY A 53 24.36 26.00 0.27
CA GLY A 53 23.98 25.50 1.61
C GLY A 53 23.64 24.01 1.60
N GLN A 54 23.37 23.44 2.78
CA GLN A 54 22.91 22.05 2.87
C GLN A 54 21.42 21.97 2.50
N PRO A 55 21.05 21.25 1.42
CA PRO A 55 19.65 20.98 1.09
C PRO A 55 19.02 20.04 2.14
N GLY A 56 17.69 20.09 2.29
CA GLY A 56 17.02 19.12 3.14
C GLY A 56 17.02 17.76 2.47
N PRO A 57 17.42 16.69 3.18
CA PRO A 57 17.36 15.34 2.64
C PRO A 57 15.90 14.90 2.45
N ALA A 58 15.63 13.80 1.75
CA ALA A 58 14.26 13.36 1.44
C ALA A 58 13.36 13.21 2.66
N CYS A 59 13.92 12.74 3.77
CA CYS A 59 13.24 12.56 5.03
C CYS A 59 12.95 13.86 5.78
N ALA A 60 13.42 15.03 5.31
CA ALA A 60 13.08 16.32 5.88
C ALA A 60 11.57 16.63 5.81
N ALA A 61 10.88 16.15 4.78
CA ALA A 61 9.43 16.35 4.63
C ALA A 61 8.59 15.35 5.44
N VAL A 62 9.19 14.51 6.28
CA VAL A 62 8.47 13.57 7.16
C VAL A 62 9.04 13.59 8.58
N ASN A 63 9.61 14.72 8.98
CA ASN A 63 10.32 14.85 10.25
C ASN A 63 9.43 15.43 11.37
N GLY A 64 8.17 15.78 11.07
CA GLY A 64 7.18 16.33 12.00
C GLY A 64 7.24 17.84 12.20
N ARG A 65 8.16 18.53 11.52
CA ARG A 65 8.28 19.99 11.63
C ARG A 65 7.55 20.63 10.46
N THR A 66 6.66 21.54 10.77
CA THR A 66 5.79 22.18 9.77
C THR A 66 6.32 23.53 9.30
N GLY A 67 7.54 23.90 9.68
CA GLY A 67 8.17 25.17 9.32
C GLY A 67 8.41 25.28 7.81
N THR A 68 7.91 26.36 7.22
CA THR A 68 7.84 26.54 5.75
C THR A 68 8.91 27.49 5.19
N VAL A 69 9.73 28.06 6.07
CA VAL A 69 10.76 29.02 5.73
C VAL A 69 12.07 28.29 5.42
N TRP A 70 12.67 28.61 4.27
CA TRP A 70 13.99 28.11 3.90
C TRP A 70 15.09 29.01 4.45
N PRO A 71 16.01 28.55 5.31
CA PRO A 71 17.10 29.38 5.81
C PRO A 71 18.22 29.53 4.75
N TRP A 72 18.46 30.75 4.25
CA TRP A 72 19.36 31.01 3.12
C TRP A 72 20.86 31.13 3.47
N ARG A 73 21.27 31.32 4.74
CA ARG A 73 22.68 31.67 5.05
C ARG A 73 23.28 31.16 6.37
N LEU A 74 22.51 30.59 7.29
CA LEU A 74 22.99 30.21 8.63
C LEU A 74 22.30 28.96 9.21
N ALA A 75 21.66 28.15 8.37
CA ALA A 75 21.05 26.92 8.84
C ALA A 75 22.14 25.97 9.33
N ARG A 76 22.09 25.56 10.59
CA ARG A 76 22.80 24.34 10.98
C ARG A 76 22.14 23.17 10.25
N GLU A 77 22.86 22.07 10.09
CA GLU A 77 22.35 20.84 9.46
C GLU A 77 20.98 20.41 10.00
N HIS A 78 20.71 20.71 11.28
CA HIS A 78 19.46 20.44 11.97
C HIS A 78 18.34 21.48 11.75
N ASP A 79 18.56 22.58 11.04
CA ASP A 79 17.54 23.63 10.80
C ASP A 79 16.85 23.48 9.43
N VAL A 80 17.31 22.54 8.60
CA VAL A 80 16.77 22.36 7.25
C VAL A 80 15.50 21.52 7.30
N ASN A 81 14.39 22.13 6.87
CA ASN A 81 13.07 21.52 6.99
C ASN A 81 12.36 21.25 5.66
N CYS A 82 12.93 21.64 4.53
CA CYS A 82 12.27 21.41 3.25
C CYS A 82 13.13 20.56 2.34
N VAL A 83 12.49 19.66 1.61
CA VAL A 83 13.14 18.94 0.52
C VAL A 83 13.36 19.88 -0.64
N HIS A 84 14.40 19.62 -1.43
CA HIS A 84 14.65 20.37 -2.66
C HIS A 84 15.31 19.47 -3.69
N THR A 85 14.56 19.13 -4.75
CA THR A 85 15.15 18.39 -5.87
C THR A 85 16.06 19.29 -6.71
N ASN A 86 16.89 18.69 -7.55
CA ASN A 86 17.82 19.46 -8.37
C ASN A 86 17.10 20.42 -9.33
N GLU A 87 17.66 21.61 -9.53
CA GLU A 87 17.12 22.63 -10.45
C GLU A 87 17.14 22.23 -11.92
N ARG A 88 17.67 21.05 -12.29
CA ARG A 88 17.67 20.51 -13.66
C ARG A 88 16.98 19.16 -13.77
N ASP A 89 16.25 18.78 -12.74
CA ASP A 89 15.48 17.55 -12.72
C ASP A 89 14.08 17.79 -13.29
N TYR A 90 13.95 17.61 -14.61
CA TYR A 90 12.71 17.86 -15.34
C TYR A 90 11.64 16.78 -15.16
N ASP A 91 11.95 15.74 -14.40
CA ASP A 91 11.03 14.66 -14.04
C ASP A 91 11.12 14.38 -12.54
N ALA A 92 11.15 15.47 -11.76
CA ALA A 92 11.40 15.43 -10.33
C ALA A 92 10.31 14.67 -9.58
N TRP A 93 10.72 13.82 -8.65
CA TRP A 93 9.83 13.11 -7.74
C TRP A 93 10.36 13.04 -6.33
N TRP A 94 9.42 12.93 -5.40
CA TRP A 94 9.64 12.61 -4.00
C TRP A 94 8.62 11.57 -3.58
N GLN A 95 9.00 10.62 -2.74
CA GLN A 95 8.06 9.63 -2.21
C GLN A 95 8.41 9.23 -0.78
N VAL A 96 7.40 8.71 -0.07
CA VAL A 96 7.52 8.08 1.24
C VAL A 96 6.99 6.66 1.20
N ASP A 97 7.71 5.74 1.83
CA ASP A 97 7.27 4.37 2.11
C ASP A 97 6.66 4.30 3.51
N LEU A 98 5.33 4.13 3.58
CA LEU A 98 4.58 4.07 4.84
C LEU A 98 4.90 2.81 5.67
N GLY A 99 5.57 1.82 5.09
CA GLY A 99 5.96 0.54 5.69
C GLY A 99 4.87 -0.54 5.63
N HIS A 100 3.60 -0.14 5.55
CA HIS A 100 2.43 -1.02 5.42
C HIS A 100 1.40 -0.38 4.48
N ASN A 101 0.41 -1.15 4.03
CA ASN A 101 -0.69 -0.62 3.24
C ASN A 101 -1.69 0.10 4.15
N TYR A 102 -2.02 1.34 3.80
CA TYR A 102 -3.09 2.13 4.41
C TYR A 102 -4.12 2.48 3.34
N THR A 103 -5.37 2.66 3.75
CA THR A 103 -6.36 3.32 2.90
C THR A 103 -6.15 4.84 3.04
N VAL A 104 -5.50 5.44 2.05
CA VAL A 104 -5.11 6.85 2.02
C VAL A 104 -6.29 7.69 1.52
N THR A 105 -6.73 8.61 2.37
CA THR A 105 -7.85 9.53 2.13
C THR A 105 -7.38 10.97 2.20
N ASP A 106 -6.61 11.33 3.23
CA ASP A 106 -6.24 12.70 3.54
C ASP A 106 -4.71 12.83 3.60
N ILE A 107 -4.17 13.77 2.83
CA ILE A 107 -2.76 14.13 2.83
C ILE A 107 -2.63 15.63 3.12
N THR A 108 -1.92 16.00 4.18
CA THR A 108 -1.58 17.40 4.45
C THR A 108 -0.17 17.70 3.95
N ILE A 109 0.00 18.81 3.24
CA ILE A 109 1.27 19.26 2.69
C ILE A 109 1.55 20.67 3.22
N TYR A 110 2.75 20.87 3.74
CA TYR A 110 3.29 22.18 4.06
C TYR A 110 4.24 22.59 2.96
N ARG A 111 3.84 23.56 2.14
CA ARG A 111 4.67 24.09 1.05
C ARG A 111 5.68 25.11 1.58
N ARG A 112 6.73 25.39 0.81
CA ARG A 112 7.58 26.55 1.11
C ARG A 112 6.77 27.85 0.94
N LYS A 113 6.94 28.75 1.91
CA LYS A 113 6.19 30.02 2.02
C LYS A 113 6.20 30.87 0.76
N ASP A 114 7.37 31.20 0.23
CA ASP A 114 7.53 32.12 -0.92
C ASP A 114 7.72 31.40 -2.25
N SER A 115 7.09 30.24 -2.41
CA SER A 115 7.29 29.39 -3.59
C SER A 115 6.04 28.60 -3.97
N ALA A 116 4.86 29.21 -3.80
CA ALA A 116 3.58 28.55 -4.05
C ALA A 116 3.47 28.01 -5.48
N ARG A 117 4.09 28.70 -6.44
CA ARG A 117 4.09 28.32 -7.87
C ARG A 117 4.64 26.93 -8.10
N ARG A 118 5.57 26.47 -7.27
CA ARG A 118 6.22 25.16 -7.43
C ARG A 118 5.26 23.99 -7.23
N MET A 119 4.11 24.21 -6.58
CA MET A 119 3.03 23.22 -6.44
C MET A 119 2.25 23.03 -7.75
N SER A 120 2.26 24.01 -8.65
CA SER A 120 1.50 23.99 -9.91
C SER A 120 1.80 22.74 -10.74
N GLY A 121 0.75 22.05 -11.21
CA GLY A 121 0.87 20.87 -12.06
C GLY A 121 1.58 19.67 -11.42
N MET A 122 1.76 19.65 -10.10
CA MET A 122 2.27 18.48 -9.39
C MET A 122 1.18 17.42 -9.27
N SER A 123 1.54 16.16 -9.43
CA SER A 123 0.64 15.02 -9.26
C SER A 123 1.01 14.23 -8.01
N VAL A 124 -0.01 13.75 -7.31
CA VAL A 124 0.11 12.87 -6.14
C VAL A 124 -0.42 11.50 -6.50
N PHE A 125 0.35 10.47 -6.17
CA PHE A 125 0.04 9.08 -6.44
C PHE A 125 0.14 8.25 -5.17
N VAL A 126 -0.69 7.20 -5.09
CA VAL A 126 -0.60 6.15 -4.06
C VAL A 126 -0.42 4.82 -4.79
N ASP A 127 0.71 4.15 -4.60
CA ASP A 127 1.13 2.96 -5.34
C ASP A 127 0.95 3.07 -6.87
N GLY A 128 1.19 4.28 -7.42
CA GLY A 128 1.07 4.58 -8.83
C GLY A 128 -0.35 4.92 -9.31
N GLN A 129 -1.38 4.75 -8.47
CA GLN A 129 -2.72 5.24 -8.75
C GLN A 129 -2.81 6.74 -8.49
N LEU A 130 -3.43 7.48 -9.41
CA LEU A 130 -3.54 8.93 -9.30
C LEU A 130 -4.51 9.31 -8.17
N CYS A 131 -4.00 10.00 -7.15
CA CYS A 131 -4.80 10.53 -6.05
C CYS A 131 -5.26 11.97 -6.34
N HIS A 132 -4.33 12.84 -6.75
CA HIS A 132 -4.61 14.27 -6.89
C HIS A 132 -3.71 14.92 -7.95
N VAL A 133 -4.21 15.97 -8.60
CA VAL A 133 -3.43 16.82 -9.51
C VAL A 133 -3.64 18.27 -9.10
N PHE A 134 -2.54 18.94 -8.75
CA PHE A 134 -2.55 20.36 -8.48
C PHE A 134 -2.86 21.13 -9.77
N PRO A 135 -3.73 22.15 -9.74
CA PRO A 135 -4.04 22.95 -10.91
C PRO A 135 -2.77 23.52 -11.55
N HIS A 136 -2.78 23.55 -12.89
CA HIS A 136 -1.72 24.21 -13.63
C HIS A 136 -2.00 25.72 -13.68
N VAL A 137 -1.28 26.47 -12.87
CA VAL A 137 -1.24 27.93 -12.97
C VAL A 137 -0.39 28.27 -14.20
N THR A 138 -0.78 29.26 -15.00
CA THR A 138 -0.02 29.73 -16.20
C THR A 138 0.46 31.17 -16.09
N ALA A 139 -0.18 31.96 -15.25
CA ALA A 139 0.23 33.31 -14.89
C ALA A 139 -0.18 33.59 -13.45
N ASP A 140 0.60 34.40 -12.74
CA ASP A 140 0.10 35.06 -11.53
C ASP A 140 0.62 36.50 -11.53
N PRO A 141 -0.05 37.39 -12.28
CA PRO A 141 0.42 38.75 -12.53
C PRO A 141 0.32 39.67 -11.29
N ARG A 142 -0.35 39.22 -10.22
CA ARG A 142 -0.59 40.02 -9.00
C ARG A 142 0.08 39.44 -7.74
N GLY A 143 0.86 38.36 -7.87
CA GLY A 143 1.52 37.70 -6.74
C GLY A 143 0.55 37.01 -5.76
N VAL A 144 -0.67 36.71 -6.22
CA VAL A 144 -1.72 36.11 -5.38
C VAL A 144 -1.33 34.71 -4.96
N LEU A 145 -0.52 34.00 -5.76
CA LEU A 145 -0.20 32.62 -5.44
C LEU A 145 0.63 32.49 -4.16
N ASP A 146 1.52 33.44 -3.89
CA ASP A 146 2.31 33.45 -2.65
C ASP A 146 1.47 33.81 -1.41
N SER A 147 0.28 34.39 -1.60
CA SER A 147 -0.71 34.61 -0.53
C SER A 147 -1.62 33.41 -0.22
N LEU A 148 -1.53 32.32 -0.99
CA LEU A 148 -2.26 31.09 -0.68
C LEU A 148 -1.84 30.52 0.69
N PRO A 149 -2.65 29.66 1.34
CA PRO A 149 -2.23 29.02 2.57
C PRO A 149 -0.97 28.16 2.35
N GLU A 150 -0.10 28.14 3.36
CA GLU A 150 1.12 27.34 3.36
C GLU A 150 0.84 25.86 3.69
N LYS A 151 -0.23 25.60 4.45
CA LYS A 151 -0.79 24.27 4.71
C LYS A 151 -1.88 23.99 3.67
N ILE A 152 -1.77 22.87 2.97
CA ILE A 152 -2.71 22.43 1.95
C ILE A 152 -3.16 21.02 2.32
N ASP A 153 -4.47 20.80 2.39
CA ASP A 153 -5.04 19.47 2.57
C ASP A 153 -5.49 18.94 1.20
N VAL A 154 -5.15 17.67 0.92
CA VAL A 154 -5.41 16.97 -0.34
C VAL A 154 -6.24 15.74 -0.05
N ASP A 155 -7.36 15.62 -0.75
CA ASP A 155 -8.25 14.49 -0.66
C ASP A 155 -8.01 13.52 -1.83
N CYS A 156 -7.78 12.24 -1.51
CA CYS A 156 -7.79 11.16 -2.49
C CYS A 156 -9.22 10.62 -2.62
N THR A 157 -9.91 10.98 -3.70
CA THR A 157 -11.28 10.50 -3.98
C THR A 157 -11.33 9.80 -5.35
N PRO A 158 -11.66 8.49 -5.40
CA PRO A 158 -11.99 7.61 -4.28
C PRO A 158 -10.77 7.32 -3.37
N PRO A 159 -10.99 6.89 -2.12
CA PRO A 159 -9.91 6.45 -1.22
C PRO A 159 -9.04 5.37 -1.86
N ILE A 160 -7.73 5.47 -1.69
CA ILE A 160 -6.77 4.56 -2.34
C ILE A 160 -6.03 3.73 -1.30
N ARG A 161 -6.12 2.40 -1.39
CA ARG A 161 -5.30 1.50 -0.58
C ARG A 161 -3.90 1.37 -1.17
N GLY A 162 -2.88 1.76 -0.41
CA GLY A 162 -1.49 1.56 -0.83
C GLY A 162 -0.45 1.91 0.23
N ARG A 163 0.82 1.75 -0.13
CA ARG A 163 1.99 1.88 0.77
C ARG A 163 2.92 3.02 0.40
N ILE A 164 3.05 3.33 -0.90
CA ILE A 164 3.96 4.37 -1.39
C ILE A 164 3.15 5.59 -1.79
N VAL A 165 3.38 6.72 -1.11
CA VAL A 165 2.84 8.01 -1.53
C VAL A 165 3.92 8.76 -2.30
N ARG A 166 3.64 9.12 -3.56
CA ARG A 166 4.58 9.79 -4.47
C ARG A 166 4.03 11.12 -4.94
N PHE A 167 4.90 12.13 -4.91
CA PHE A 167 4.72 13.42 -5.54
C PHE A 167 5.62 13.48 -6.77
N GLN A 168 5.07 13.87 -7.90
CA GLN A 168 5.77 13.86 -9.17
C GLN A 168 5.42 15.11 -9.97
N LYS A 169 6.43 15.68 -10.61
CA LYS A 169 6.27 16.69 -11.64
C LYS A 169 6.84 16.14 -12.94
N HIS A 170 6.11 16.35 -14.03
CA HIS A 170 6.51 15.88 -15.35
C HIS A 170 6.78 17.04 -16.29
N GLY A 171 7.92 16.97 -16.97
CA GLY A 171 8.21 17.79 -18.12
C GLY A 171 8.60 19.22 -17.79
N HIS A 172 9.38 19.78 -18.71
CA HIS A 172 9.73 21.19 -18.73
C HIS A 172 8.69 21.94 -19.57
N ASP A 173 7.72 22.59 -18.93
CA ASP A 173 6.92 23.59 -19.62
C ASP A 173 7.84 24.79 -19.99
N ARG A 174 8.24 24.86 -21.27
CA ARG A 174 9.10 25.93 -21.81
C ARG A 174 8.43 27.29 -21.81
N THR A 175 7.11 27.36 -21.62
CA THR A 175 6.38 28.63 -21.51
C THR A 175 6.57 29.28 -20.15
N TYR A 176 7.09 28.54 -19.16
CA TYR A 176 7.25 29.00 -17.79
C TYR A 176 8.64 29.59 -17.51
N GLN A 177 8.71 30.90 -17.32
CA GLN A 177 9.87 31.54 -16.70
C GLN A 177 9.84 31.29 -15.18
N GLY A 178 10.85 30.59 -14.62
CA GLY A 178 11.06 30.54 -13.15
C GLY A 178 11.26 29.18 -12.46
N GLY A 179 11.68 28.11 -13.14
CA GLY A 179 12.11 26.87 -12.46
C GLY A 179 10.95 26.05 -11.83
N ASN A 180 9.86 25.88 -12.58
CA ASN A 180 8.60 25.31 -12.10
C ASN A 180 8.48 23.77 -12.18
N TYR A 181 9.60 23.06 -12.25
CA TYR A 181 9.65 21.59 -12.43
C TYR A 181 10.35 20.87 -11.27
N LEU A 182 10.92 21.61 -10.33
CA LEU A 182 11.51 21.06 -9.12
C LEU A 182 10.45 20.88 -8.01
N ILE A 183 10.73 19.98 -7.07
CA ILE A 183 9.92 19.75 -5.88
C ILE A 183 10.55 20.45 -4.69
N ASN A 184 9.74 21.25 -3.99
CA ASN A 184 10.16 21.97 -2.80
C ASN A 184 9.01 22.10 -1.79
N MET A 185 8.89 21.08 -0.95
CA MET A 185 7.90 20.94 0.11
C MET A 185 8.60 20.78 1.47
N CYS A 186 7.93 21.14 2.56
CA CYS A 186 8.51 21.22 3.90
C CYS A 186 7.99 20.16 4.87
N GLU A 187 6.76 19.68 4.69
CA GLU A 187 6.25 18.54 5.44
C GLU A 187 5.12 17.88 4.66
N VAL A 188 5.04 16.56 4.73
CA VAL A 188 3.99 15.72 4.17
C VAL A 188 3.48 14.84 5.30
N GLN A 189 2.20 14.97 5.59
CA GLN A 189 1.50 14.18 6.59
C GLN A 189 0.48 13.32 5.85
N VAL A 190 0.50 12.02 6.11
CA VAL A 190 -0.50 11.09 5.60
C VAL A 190 -1.32 10.63 6.79
N TRP A 191 -2.61 10.92 6.79
CA TRP A 191 -3.45 10.67 7.95
C TRP A 191 -4.15 9.32 7.83
N ALA A 192 -4.10 8.55 8.91
CA ALA A 192 -4.92 7.35 9.09
C ALA A 192 -5.52 7.36 10.49
N CYS A 193 -6.57 6.58 10.74
CA CYS A 193 -7.09 6.45 12.09
C CYS A 193 -6.08 5.76 13.01
N LYS A 194 -6.15 6.08 14.31
CA LYS A 194 -5.43 5.34 15.34
C LYS A 194 -5.80 3.85 15.28
N PRO A 195 -4.87 2.95 15.66
CA PRO A 195 -5.21 1.55 15.87
C PRO A 195 -6.46 1.41 16.74
N GLY A 196 -7.39 0.55 16.31
CA GLY A 196 -8.68 0.35 16.98
C GLY A 196 -9.79 1.31 16.56
N LEU A 197 -9.52 2.31 15.71
CA LEU A 197 -10.53 3.22 15.16
C LEU A 197 -10.58 3.12 13.63
N TYR A 198 -11.76 3.35 13.06
CA TYR A 198 -11.96 3.44 11.62
C TYR A 198 -13.04 4.46 11.23
N GLY A 199 -13.21 4.67 9.93
CA GLY A 199 -14.19 5.58 9.34
C GLY A 199 -13.57 6.91 8.92
N ALA A 200 -14.29 7.68 8.09
CA ALA A 200 -13.83 8.98 7.60
C ALA A 200 -13.49 9.98 8.72
N GLN A 201 -14.11 9.82 9.90
CA GLN A 201 -13.88 10.67 11.09
C GLN A 201 -13.17 9.94 12.23
N CYS A 202 -12.69 8.71 11.99
CA CYS A 202 -12.03 7.86 12.97
C CYS A 202 -12.80 7.70 14.29
N ASP A 203 -14.12 7.64 14.20
CA ASP A 203 -15.06 7.65 15.33
C ASP A 203 -15.72 6.30 15.59
N GLN A 204 -15.50 5.33 14.69
CA GLN A 204 -16.01 3.97 14.83
C GLN A 204 -14.91 3.07 15.40
N ALA A 205 -15.26 2.21 16.36
CA ALA A 205 -14.31 1.28 16.97
C ALA A 205 -14.20 0.00 16.14
N CYS A 206 -12.98 -0.45 15.85
CA CYS A 206 -12.74 -1.78 15.27
C CYS A 206 -13.42 -2.87 16.11
N SER A 207 -13.88 -3.94 15.47
CA SER A 207 -14.31 -5.12 16.22
C SER A 207 -13.12 -5.71 17.01
N GLY A 208 -13.39 -6.13 18.25
CA GLY A 208 -12.45 -6.90 19.06
C GLY A 208 -12.28 -8.36 18.62
N HIS A 209 -12.98 -8.77 17.55
CA HIS A 209 -12.95 -10.12 16.99
C HIS A 209 -12.30 -10.18 15.61
N CYS A 210 -11.61 -9.11 15.19
CA CYS A 210 -10.67 -9.20 14.09
C CYS A 210 -9.50 -10.09 14.50
N GLN A 211 -9.04 -10.97 13.61
CA GLN A 211 -7.75 -11.63 13.80
C GLN A 211 -6.63 -10.57 13.94
N ASP A 212 -5.68 -10.81 14.84
CA ASP A 212 -4.62 -9.87 15.23
C ASP A 212 -5.10 -8.52 15.79
N ASN A 213 -6.37 -8.41 16.22
CA ASN A 213 -6.97 -7.19 16.78
C ASN A 213 -6.80 -5.94 15.90
N THR A 214 -6.65 -6.14 14.59
CA THR A 214 -6.36 -5.06 13.63
C THR A 214 -7.46 -5.01 12.58
N CYS A 215 -8.02 -3.82 12.37
CA CYS A 215 -8.97 -3.56 11.28
C CYS A 215 -8.45 -2.50 10.33
N ASP A 216 -8.98 -2.48 9.11
CA ASP A 216 -8.75 -1.42 8.16
C ASP A 216 -9.27 -0.09 8.73
N THR A 217 -8.38 0.90 8.81
CA THR A 217 -8.67 2.19 9.44
C THR A 217 -9.67 3.04 8.67
N TYR A 218 -10.09 2.66 7.46
CA TYR A 218 -11.07 3.40 6.69
C TYR A 218 -12.46 2.76 6.76
N ASN A 219 -12.57 1.46 6.49
CA ASN A 219 -13.87 0.78 6.39
C ASN A 219 -14.16 -0.23 7.51
N GLY A 220 -13.24 -0.45 8.45
CA GLY A 220 -13.42 -1.33 9.60
C GLY A 220 -13.27 -2.82 9.29
N THR A 221 -13.01 -3.20 8.05
CA THR A 221 -12.86 -4.61 7.65
C THR A 221 -11.63 -5.23 8.30
N CYS A 222 -11.73 -6.48 8.74
CA CYS A 222 -10.61 -7.21 9.34
C CYS A 222 -9.82 -7.89 8.21
N PRO A 223 -8.62 -7.39 7.83
CA PRO A 223 -7.88 -7.88 6.67
C PRO A 223 -7.38 -9.33 6.84
N HIS A 224 -7.29 -9.81 8.08
CA HIS A 224 -6.89 -11.16 8.43
C HIS A 224 -8.09 -12.09 8.72
N GLY A 225 -9.32 -11.61 8.52
CA GLY A 225 -10.54 -12.36 8.83
C GLY A 225 -10.95 -12.23 10.30
N CYS A 226 -11.94 -13.03 10.69
CA CYS A 226 -12.54 -13.04 12.02
C CYS A 226 -12.05 -14.20 12.88
N GLU A 227 -12.07 -13.99 14.19
CA GLU A 227 -11.99 -15.08 15.16
C GLU A 227 -13.13 -16.10 14.91
N PRO A 228 -12.96 -17.39 15.30
CA PRO A 228 -14.02 -18.38 15.21
C PRO A 228 -15.32 -17.89 15.84
N GLY A 229 -16.47 -18.19 15.23
CA GLY A 229 -17.76 -17.76 15.74
C GLY A 229 -18.20 -16.36 15.30
N TRP A 230 -17.40 -15.64 14.52
CA TRP A 230 -17.69 -14.29 14.04
C TRP A 230 -17.72 -14.18 12.52
N THR A 231 -18.61 -13.32 12.03
CA THR A 231 -18.94 -13.18 10.61
C THR A 231 -18.08 -12.10 9.94
N SER A 232 -17.43 -12.47 8.84
CA SER A 232 -16.69 -11.55 7.97
C SER A 232 -17.61 -10.52 7.29
N PRO A 233 -17.13 -9.33 6.89
CA PRO A 233 -15.73 -8.85 6.99
C PRO A 233 -15.44 -7.96 8.21
N LEU A 234 -16.45 -7.57 8.99
CA LEU A 234 -16.31 -6.63 10.11
C LEU A 234 -16.18 -7.32 11.48
N CYS A 235 -16.48 -8.62 11.56
CA CYS A 235 -16.44 -9.42 12.79
C CYS A 235 -17.28 -8.84 13.93
N ASN A 236 -18.39 -8.16 13.62
CA ASN A 236 -19.29 -7.54 14.60
C ASN A 236 -20.57 -8.35 14.84
N GLN A 237 -20.74 -9.47 14.14
CA GLN A 237 -21.88 -10.38 14.26
C GLN A 237 -21.38 -11.79 14.48
N THR A 238 -22.03 -12.54 15.36
CA THR A 238 -21.77 -13.96 15.54
C THR A 238 -22.22 -14.76 14.33
N CYS A 239 -21.74 -15.99 14.18
CA CYS A 239 -22.24 -16.90 13.15
C CYS A 239 -23.73 -17.15 13.30
N LYS A 240 -24.41 -17.30 12.16
CA LYS A 240 -25.81 -17.72 12.15
C LYS A 240 -25.92 -19.18 12.60
N PRO A 241 -27.07 -19.59 13.17
CA PRO A 241 -27.32 -21.00 13.45
C PRO A 241 -27.07 -21.89 12.22
N GLY A 242 -26.37 -23.00 12.42
CA GLY A 242 -26.05 -23.95 11.35
C GLY A 242 -24.67 -23.76 10.70
N ILE A 243 -23.93 -22.70 11.04
CA ILE A 243 -22.55 -22.46 10.60
C ILE A 243 -21.65 -22.08 11.77
N TYR A 244 -20.37 -22.41 11.69
CA TYR A 244 -19.38 -22.22 12.77
C TYR A 244 -17.96 -21.98 12.23
N GLY A 245 -17.03 -21.76 13.16
CA GLY A 245 -15.60 -21.65 12.87
C GLY A 245 -15.20 -20.27 12.36
N GLU A 246 -13.98 -20.17 11.83
CA GLU A 246 -13.43 -18.93 11.29
C GLU A 246 -14.26 -18.40 10.11
N ASP A 247 -14.56 -17.10 10.15
CA ASP A 247 -15.44 -16.40 9.20
C ASP A 247 -16.80 -17.08 8.98
N CYS A 248 -17.22 -17.98 9.88
CA CYS A 248 -18.42 -18.81 9.76
C CYS A 248 -18.48 -19.66 8.48
N LYS A 249 -17.33 -20.16 8.03
CA LYS A 249 -17.22 -20.92 6.77
C LYS A 249 -17.56 -22.41 6.89
N GLN A 250 -17.68 -22.94 8.11
CA GLN A 250 -17.92 -24.35 8.35
C GLN A 250 -19.42 -24.59 8.61
N ALA A 251 -19.99 -25.66 8.05
CA ALA A 251 -21.38 -26.03 8.29
C ALA A 251 -21.49 -26.99 9.48
N CYS A 252 -22.47 -26.78 10.36
CA CYS A 252 -22.83 -27.76 11.37
C CYS A 252 -23.19 -29.09 10.69
N SER A 253 -22.96 -30.22 11.38
CA SER A 253 -23.26 -31.53 10.81
C SER A 253 -24.75 -31.79 10.56
N GLY A 254 -25.64 -31.08 11.26
CA GLY A 254 -27.08 -31.32 11.24
C GLY A 254 -27.53 -32.50 12.11
N HIS A 255 -26.60 -33.17 12.80
CA HIS A 255 -26.84 -34.38 13.61
C HIS A 255 -26.65 -34.15 15.11
N CYS A 256 -26.85 -32.91 15.56
CA CYS A 256 -26.94 -32.61 16.99
C CYS A 256 -28.27 -33.13 17.56
N GLN A 257 -28.27 -33.67 18.77
CA GLN A 257 -29.50 -34.17 19.41
C GLN A 257 -30.60 -33.11 19.54
N ASP A 258 -31.86 -33.53 19.53
CA ASP A 258 -33.04 -32.68 19.72
C ASP A 258 -33.11 -31.47 18.77
N ASN A 259 -32.58 -31.61 17.55
CA ASN A 259 -32.51 -30.53 16.57
C ASN A 259 -31.76 -29.29 17.13
N ASP A 260 -30.78 -29.51 18.01
CA ASP A 260 -29.94 -28.43 18.54
C ASP A 260 -29.08 -27.80 17.46
N THR A 261 -28.68 -26.55 17.69
CA THR A 261 -27.66 -25.93 16.84
C THR A 261 -26.29 -26.23 17.41
N CYS A 262 -25.31 -26.51 16.55
CA CYS A 262 -23.93 -26.65 16.99
C CYS A 262 -23.36 -25.32 17.51
N ASP A 263 -22.38 -25.39 18.40
CA ASP A 263 -21.65 -24.24 18.93
C ASP A 263 -20.97 -23.48 17.78
N THR A 264 -21.19 -22.18 17.70
CA THR A 264 -20.73 -21.37 16.58
C THR A 264 -19.21 -21.16 16.55
N TYR A 265 -18.50 -21.38 17.65
CA TYR A 265 -17.04 -21.24 17.70
C TYR A 265 -16.34 -22.50 17.20
N ASN A 266 -16.75 -23.69 17.67
CA ASN A 266 -16.00 -24.93 17.45
C ASN A 266 -16.82 -26.08 16.81
N GLY A 267 -18.11 -25.85 16.54
CA GLY A 267 -18.98 -26.83 15.89
C GLY A 267 -19.48 -27.94 16.80
N THR A 268 -19.17 -27.92 18.09
CA THR A 268 -19.57 -28.98 19.02
C THR A 268 -21.07 -28.95 19.27
N CYS A 269 -21.71 -30.12 19.37
CA CYS A 269 -23.11 -30.23 19.72
C CYS A 269 -23.25 -30.24 21.26
N PRO A 270 -23.85 -29.21 21.89
CA PRO A 270 -23.88 -29.08 23.36
C PRO A 270 -24.59 -30.24 24.06
N ARG A 271 -25.59 -30.85 23.41
CA ARG A 271 -26.35 -32.00 23.91
C ARG A 271 -25.84 -33.35 23.38
N GLY A 272 -24.72 -33.38 22.66
CA GLY A 272 -24.20 -34.57 22.01
C GLY A 272 -24.86 -34.89 20.67
N CYS A 273 -24.57 -36.08 20.14
CA CYS A 273 -24.93 -36.50 18.79
C CYS A 273 -26.14 -37.41 18.74
N GLU A 274 -26.90 -37.35 17.65
CA GLU A 274 -27.94 -38.34 17.34
C GLU A 274 -27.34 -39.76 17.30
N PRO A 275 -28.15 -40.82 17.58
CA PRO A 275 -27.67 -42.19 17.56
C PRO A 275 -26.94 -42.56 16.25
N GLY A 276 -25.73 -43.13 16.38
CA GLY A 276 -24.90 -43.54 15.25
C GLY A 276 -23.87 -42.49 14.79
N TRP A 277 -23.87 -41.29 15.37
CA TRP A 277 -22.92 -40.22 15.06
C TRP A 277 -21.90 -40.00 16.18
N THR A 278 -20.68 -39.60 15.82
CA THR A 278 -19.54 -39.50 16.73
C THR A 278 -19.35 -38.10 17.32
N SER A 279 -19.14 -38.04 18.64
CA SER A 279 -18.89 -36.81 19.40
C SER A 279 -17.50 -36.23 19.09
N PRO A 280 -17.29 -34.89 19.14
CA PRO A 280 -18.21 -33.85 19.62
C PRO A 280 -18.92 -33.03 18.54
N VAL A 281 -18.52 -33.16 17.27
CA VAL A 281 -19.02 -32.37 16.13
C VAL A 281 -20.09 -33.12 15.31
N CYS A 282 -20.32 -34.41 15.59
CA CYS A 282 -21.37 -35.23 14.99
C CYS A 282 -21.32 -35.29 13.46
N ASN A 283 -20.13 -35.28 12.85
CA ASN A 283 -19.93 -35.23 11.39
C ASN A 283 -19.49 -36.56 10.78
N GLN A 284 -19.33 -37.61 11.57
CA GLN A 284 -18.92 -38.95 11.15
C GLN A 284 -19.76 -40.00 11.89
N THR A 285 -19.88 -41.18 11.28
CA THR A 285 -20.58 -42.33 11.88
C THR A 285 -19.60 -43.37 12.40
N GLU A 286 -20.03 -44.22 13.34
CA GLU A 286 -19.20 -45.32 13.86
C GLU A 286 -18.76 -46.32 12.76
N SER A 287 -19.51 -46.41 11.65
CA SER A 287 -19.13 -47.21 10.49
C SER A 287 -17.99 -46.59 9.65
N ASP A 288 -17.83 -45.26 9.68
CA ASP A 288 -16.76 -44.57 8.96
C ASP A 288 -15.39 -44.82 9.65
N ASP A 289 -15.37 -44.85 10.99
CA ASP A 289 -14.18 -45.18 11.78
C ASP A 289 -13.67 -46.61 11.51
N LEU A 290 -14.61 -47.55 11.32
CA LEU A 290 -14.31 -48.94 10.95
C LEU A 290 -13.75 -49.07 9.53
N ALA A 291 -14.14 -48.19 8.61
CA ALA A 291 -13.58 -48.16 7.25
C ALA A 291 -12.12 -47.68 7.24
N PHE A 292 -11.78 -46.68 8.07
CA PHE A 292 -10.39 -46.20 8.25
C PHE A 292 -9.52 -47.23 8.98
N ALA A 293 -10.06 -47.88 10.02
CA ALA A 293 -9.40 -49.00 10.69
C ALA A 293 -9.14 -50.17 9.72
N GLY A 294 -10.08 -50.45 8.81
CA GLY A 294 -9.95 -51.47 7.77
C GLY A 294 -8.82 -51.18 6.76
N GLN A 295 -8.54 -49.91 6.46
CA GLN A 295 -7.40 -49.53 5.60
C GLN A 295 -6.04 -49.73 6.28
N MET A 296 -5.95 -49.54 7.61
CA MET A 296 -4.72 -49.77 8.37
C MET A 296 -4.35 -51.26 8.48
N VAL A 297 -5.32 -52.17 8.35
CA VAL A 297 -5.07 -53.62 8.27
C VAL A 297 -4.52 -54.03 6.89
N GLY A 298 -4.86 -53.30 5.82
CA GLY A 298 -4.41 -53.59 4.46
C GLY A 298 -2.92 -53.28 4.17
N ILE A 299 -2.32 -52.33 4.90
CA ILE A 299 -0.92 -51.91 4.68
C ILE A 299 0.06 -52.65 5.61
N GLY A 300 -0.43 -53.18 6.76
CA GLY A 300 0.39 -53.86 7.77
C GLY A 300 1.09 -55.15 7.32
N LEU A 301 0.62 -55.78 6.23
CA LEU A 301 1.26 -56.97 5.65
C LEU A 301 2.00 -56.71 4.33
N GLY A 302 1.80 -55.56 3.69
CA GLY A 302 2.46 -55.23 2.42
C GLY A 302 3.76 -54.42 2.60
N ALA A 303 3.74 -53.41 3.48
CA ALA A 303 4.86 -52.49 3.64
C ALA A 303 6.01 -53.07 4.49
N SER A 304 5.71 -53.95 5.45
CA SER A 304 6.68 -54.59 6.33
C SER A 304 7.55 -55.63 5.60
N PHE A 305 6.95 -56.43 4.72
CA PHE A 305 7.69 -57.34 3.83
C PHE A 305 8.45 -56.58 2.74
N GLY A 306 7.87 -55.49 2.20
CA GLY A 306 8.53 -54.64 1.22
C GLY A 306 9.81 -54.01 1.77
N ILE A 307 9.77 -53.42 2.96
CA ILE A 307 10.94 -52.78 3.60
C ILE A 307 12.01 -53.81 3.98
N ALA A 308 11.64 -54.98 4.51
CA ALA A 308 12.60 -56.03 4.84
C ALA A 308 13.28 -56.61 3.58
N ALA A 309 12.52 -56.84 2.50
CA ALA A 309 13.07 -57.28 1.22
C ALA A 309 13.97 -56.21 0.59
N PHE A 310 13.59 -54.92 0.68
CA PHE A 310 14.40 -53.81 0.17
C PHE A 310 15.71 -53.64 0.95
N ILE A 311 15.68 -53.80 2.29
CA ILE A 311 16.88 -53.76 3.13
C ILE A 311 17.80 -54.94 2.82
N LEU A 312 17.27 -56.16 2.61
CA LEU A 312 18.09 -57.32 2.22
C LEU A 312 18.69 -57.17 0.82
N ILE A 313 17.96 -56.56 -0.12
CA ILE A 313 18.47 -56.23 -1.46
C ILE A 313 19.58 -55.16 -1.36
N ILE A 314 19.40 -54.11 -0.55
CA ILE A 314 20.42 -53.09 -0.32
C ILE A 314 21.68 -53.72 0.32
N ILE A 315 21.54 -54.58 1.32
CA ILE A 315 22.67 -55.29 1.96
C ILE A 315 23.37 -56.22 0.96
N GLY A 316 22.62 -56.93 0.11
CA GLY A 316 23.16 -57.78 -0.96
C GLY A 316 23.88 -57.01 -2.07
N LEU A 317 23.41 -55.80 -2.40
CA LEU A 317 24.04 -54.90 -3.37
C LEU A 317 25.28 -54.20 -2.77
N CYS A 318 25.24 -53.81 -1.50
CA CYS A 318 26.38 -53.24 -0.78
C CYS A 318 27.48 -54.28 -0.49
N GLY A 319 27.12 -55.55 -0.28
CA GLY A 319 28.07 -56.65 -0.07
C GLY A 319 28.88 -57.05 -1.31
N ARG A 320 28.53 -56.56 -2.51
CA ARG A 320 29.20 -56.91 -3.77
C ARG A 320 30.19 -55.89 -4.32
N LYS A 321 30.43 -54.76 -3.66
CA LYS A 321 31.47 -53.80 -4.08
C LYS A 321 32.27 -53.25 -2.91
N SER A 322 32.97 -54.13 -2.20
CA SER A 322 34.27 -53.77 -1.63
C SER A 322 35.32 -53.91 -2.71
N LYS A 323 35.68 -52.80 -3.35
CA LYS A 323 37.05 -52.50 -3.80
C LYS A 323 37.12 -51.12 -4.41
N HIS A 324 38.04 -50.31 -3.87
CA HIS A 324 38.43 -48.96 -4.29
C HIS A 324 37.36 -47.88 -4.02
N GLN A 325 37.65 -46.71 -3.44
CA GLN A 325 38.86 -45.90 -3.59
C GLN A 325 38.98 -44.85 -2.47
N LYS A 326 40.21 -44.35 -2.31
CA LYS A 326 40.72 -43.40 -1.32
C LYS A 326 40.05 -42.02 -1.36
N SER A 327 40.01 -41.40 -0.17
CA SER A 327 40.29 -39.99 0.16
C SER A 327 40.34 -38.97 -1.00
N SER A 328 39.57 -37.88 -0.90
CA SER A 328 40.11 -36.53 -0.64
C SER A 328 39.04 -35.45 -0.86
N GLN A 329 39.05 -34.45 0.02
CA GLN A 329 38.45 -33.13 -0.15
C GLN A 329 38.95 -32.46 -1.44
N THR A 330 38.06 -31.77 -2.18
CA THR A 330 38.35 -30.42 -2.74
C THR A 330 37.11 -29.70 -3.27
N LYS A 331 36.99 -28.44 -2.83
CA LYS A 331 36.40 -27.21 -3.42
C LYS A 331 35.69 -27.30 -4.78
N ALA A 332 34.53 -26.62 -4.88
CA ALA A 332 33.96 -26.19 -6.16
C ALA A 332 33.37 -24.75 -6.10
N SER A 333 33.84 -23.94 -7.05
CA SER A 333 33.14 -22.89 -7.81
C SER A 333 33.94 -22.77 -9.14
N PRO A 334 33.44 -22.20 -10.26
CA PRO A 334 32.20 -21.44 -10.46
C PRO A 334 31.41 -21.77 -11.77
N SER A 335 30.29 -21.04 -11.96
CA SER A 335 29.70 -20.50 -13.21
C SER A 335 29.65 -21.31 -14.51
N ALA A 336 28.45 -21.40 -15.11
CA ALA A 336 28.20 -20.90 -16.47
C ALA A 336 26.70 -20.91 -16.82
N SER A 337 26.33 -19.85 -17.54
CA SER A 337 25.07 -19.50 -18.21
C SER A 337 24.62 -20.48 -19.30
N LEU A 338 23.31 -20.50 -19.59
CA LEU A 338 22.85 -20.53 -20.98
C LEU A 338 21.54 -19.75 -21.15
N ASP A 339 21.57 -18.90 -22.16
CA ASP A 339 20.53 -18.05 -22.71
C ASP A 339 19.62 -18.85 -23.67
N GLN A 340 18.55 -18.19 -24.17
CA GLN A 340 17.94 -18.34 -25.50
C GLN A 340 16.39 -18.46 -25.55
N SER A 341 15.74 -17.28 -25.54
CA SER A 341 14.93 -16.67 -26.61
C SER A 341 13.66 -17.31 -27.24
N LEU A 342 12.72 -16.39 -27.58
CA LEU A 342 11.82 -16.28 -28.77
C LEU A 342 10.39 -16.87 -28.75
N HIS A 343 9.35 -16.00 -28.75
CA HIS A 343 8.58 -15.47 -29.93
C HIS A 343 7.17 -14.97 -29.49
N ARG A 344 6.74 -13.74 -29.90
CA ARG A 344 5.65 -13.35 -30.87
C ARG A 344 4.28 -13.98 -30.61
N ASP A 345 3.11 -13.37 -30.83
CA ASP A 345 2.55 -12.06 -31.23
C ASP A 345 1.05 -12.18 -30.84
N ASP A 346 0.34 -11.09 -30.57
CA ASP A 346 -0.89 -10.75 -31.32
C ASP A 346 -1.69 -9.60 -30.69
N SER A 347 -2.02 -8.68 -31.57
CA SER A 347 -3.00 -7.61 -31.50
C SER A 347 -4.45 -8.12 -31.46
N PHE A 348 -5.32 -7.40 -30.76
CA PHE A 348 -6.76 -7.49 -31.00
C PHE A 348 -7.42 -6.11 -30.83
N GLU A 349 -7.97 -5.59 -31.92
CA GLU A 349 -8.94 -4.49 -31.93
C GLU A 349 -10.29 -4.96 -31.39
N ASN A 350 -11.03 -4.07 -30.72
CA ASN A 350 -12.48 -4.00 -30.85
C ASN A 350 -12.96 -2.62 -30.38
N GLY A 351 -13.76 -1.97 -31.22
CA GLY A 351 -14.38 -0.68 -30.96
C GLY A 351 -15.86 -0.75 -30.55
N LEU A 352 -16.40 0.46 -30.32
CA LEU A 352 -17.81 0.88 -30.15
C LEU A 352 -18.49 0.44 -28.83
N ASP A 353 -19.31 1.23 -28.14
CA ASP A 353 -20.23 2.30 -28.59
C ASP A 353 -20.55 3.30 -27.44
N ILE A 354 -20.84 4.56 -27.77
CA ILE A 354 -21.29 5.62 -26.85
C ILE A 354 -22.68 6.06 -27.28
N SER A 355 -23.68 5.84 -26.43
CA SER A 355 -24.92 6.62 -26.45
C SER A 355 -25.55 6.68 -25.06
N ALA A 356 -25.71 7.91 -24.55
CA ALA A 356 -26.88 8.41 -23.80
C ALA A 356 -26.49 9.70 -23.07
N VAL A 357 -27.02 10.81 -23.60
CA VAL A 357 -27.09 12.13 -22.95
C VAL A 357 -28.43 12.16 -22.22
N GLU A 358 -28.44 12.48 -20.93
CA GLU A 358 -29.61 13.04 -20.27
C GLU A 358 -29.21 14.24 -19.39
N THR A 359 -29.91 15.33 -19.63
CA THR A 359 -29.87 16.62 -18.94
C THR A 359 -30.71 16.59 -17.68
N VAL A 360 -30.22 17.16 -16.58
CA VAL A 360 -31.07 17.63 -15.47
C VAL A 360 -30.62 19.05 -15.07
N GLU A 361 -31.60 19.95 -14.98
CA GLU A 361 -31.47 21.37 -14.73
C GLU A 361 -31.18 21.74 -13.27
N ASN A 362 -30.57 22.92 -13.14
CA ASN A 362 -30.25 23.77 -12.00
C ASN A 362 -31.05 23.64 -10.69
N ALA A 363 -30.31 23.65 -9.57
CA ALA A 363 -30.74 24.28 -8.32
C ALA A 363 -29.67 25.26 -7.83
N LYS A 364 -30.12 26.47 -7.49
CA LYS A 364 -29.33 27.61 -7.00
C LYS A 364 -28.77 27.32 -5.59
N ASN A 365 -27.48 27.52 -5.38
CA ASN A 365 -26.96 28.16 -4.16
C ASN A 365 -25.50 28.61 -4.34
N GLU A 366 -25.16 29.70 -3.66
CA GLU A 366 -23.93 30.47 -3.78
C GLU A 366 -22.73 29.77 -3.11
N ASP A 367 -21.72 29.41 -3.90
CA ASP A 367 -20.39 28.98 -3.45
C ASP A 367 -19.32 29.56 -4.40
N PRO A 368 -18.08 29.82 -3.93
CA PRO A 368 -17.05 30.52 -4.69
C PRO A 368 -16.63 29.75 -5.95
N VAL A 369 -16.58 30.46 -7.08
CA VAL A 369 -16.28 29.92 -8.41
C VAL A 369 -14.86 29.35 -8.45
N TYR A 370 -14.75 28.02 -8.45
CA TYR A 370 -13.54 27.31 -8.90
C TYR A 370 -13.55 27.22 -10.43
N VAL A 371 -12.58 27.85 -11.08
CA VAL A 371 -12.39 27.69 -12.54
C VAL A 371 -11.70 26.35 -12.79
N ASN A 372 -12.50 25.31 -13.05
CA ASN A 372 -12.01 24.04 -13.57
C ASN A 372 -11.66 24.20 -15.05
N ILE A 373 -10.37 24.27 -15.37
CA ILE A 373 -9.90 24.14 -16.76
C ILE A 373 -9.70 22.65 -17.04
N ALA A 374 -10.75 21.97 -17.49
CA ALA A 374 -10.64 20.66 -18.09
C ALA A 374 -10.02 20.82 -19.50
N SER A 375 -8.73 20.52 -19.64
CA SER A 375 -8.06 20.49 -20.94
C SER A 375 -8.45 19.21 -21.69
N THR A 376 -9.49 19.29 -22.53
CA THR A 376 -9.69 18.30 -23.60
C THR A 376 -8.76 18.63 -24.76
N LYS A 377 -7.87 17.69 -25.12
CA LYS A 377 -7.02 17.81 -26.32
C LYS A 377 -7.91 17.85 -27.57
N ARG A 378 -7.87 18.93 -28.34
CA ARG A 378 -8.10 18.90 -29.79
C ARG A 378 -7.06 19.75 -30.51
N ASN A 379 -6.45 19.14 -31.51
CA ASN A 379 -5.52 19.77 -32.44
C ASN A 379 -6.26 20.70 -33.41
N ALA A 380 -5.51 21.71 -33.86
CA ALA A 380 -5.67 22.57 -35.03
C ALA A 380 -6.50 23.86 -34.88
N GLY A 381 -5.82 24.99 -35.13
CA GLY A 381 -6.36 26.05 -36.01
C GLY A 381 -6.82 27.36 -35.39
N TYR A 382 -5.87 28.27 -35.13
CA TYR A 382 -5.92 29.73 -35.28
C TYR A 382 -6.95 30.66 -34.60
N THR A 383 -6.39 31.84 -34.28
CA THR A 383 -6.92 33.20 -34.08
C THR A 383 -7.50 33.64 -32.73
N ASN A 384 -6.81 34.63 -32.15
CA ASN A 384 -7.20 35.47 -31.02
C ASN A 384 -8.43 36.32 -31.34
N HIS A 385 -9.33 36.47 -30.36
CA HIS A 385 -10.06 37.72 -30.14
C HIS A 385 -10.27 37.98 -28.65
N VAL A 386 -9.85 39.18 -28.25
CA VAL A 386 -10.10 39.82 -26.95
C VAL A 386 -11.53 40.38 -26.96
N TYR A 387 -12.33 40.12 -25.92
CA TYR A 387 -13.38 41.04 -25.49
C TYR A 387 -13.50 41.03 -23.97
N ALA A 388 -13.53 42.23 -23.41
CA ALA A 388 -13.75 42.54 -22.01
C ALA A 388 -15.25 42.70 -21.74
N MET A 389 -15.71 42.21 -20.59
CA MET A 389 -16.70 42.85 -19.70
C MET A 389 -16.38 42.46 -18.26
#